data_AF-A0A1W9W167-F1
#
_entry.id   AF-A0A1W9W167-F1
#
_cell.length_a   1.000
_cell.length_b   1.000
_cell.length_c   1.000
_cell.angle_alpha   90.00
_cell.angle_beta   90.00
_cell.angle_gamma   90.00
#
_symmetry.space_group_name_H-M   'P 1'
#
loop_
_entity.id
_entity.type
_entity.pdbx_description
1 polymer ?
#
loop_
_entity_poly.entity_id
_entity_poly.type
_entity_poly.pdbx_seq_one_letter_code
_entity_poly.pdbx_strand_id
1 'polypeptide(L)'
;MKKLLTVVMFIAIFMTGMADTITSKDYSAYATSILVSPETAKKMIETEKDLVILDVRKQAVFKKEHLEGSYQIWKSDFYADKGQYKYNGMRAAPKKIAKILGSYGITANTHLILLGARADYDAVILWWILDMYGHKDISVIDGGIDGWKSAGLKVVGGIVARPTTKVVYEFMNPVDLSKFASLEDVKAAIADDAVILDTRTYLESDGLTQNDGAFIKGRIPGSYNIPWDLMVNKDKTFKSPKEMKVILNKENITEDVPIILYSHSGVGSAYMTFVLKELLGYKNIKNYDGSWVQWTYESTHENVEIEKDNIFKVLFSYLTKREKLESVITILGIWGPLVYIIIYILVTITMLSALPVTIASGIIFGPIMGVVYTAIGAGLGLSLSFLIARYVARGTIEKKFGNTAIFKKIDEGVKKDGWFILAITRLIPIFPFGIQNYVYGLTSIGFVQYSLLSTIFILPGTSVFVMLAGAFASGDKTVVLRYSILASLIFMGLMIITKIIKKKWDLNNKN
;
A
#
# COMPACT_ATOMS: atom_id res chain seq x y z
N MET A 1 24.78 -31.89 -16.01
CA MET A 1 25.69 -31.09 -15.16
C MET A 1 25.47 -29.60 -15.25
N LYS A 2 25.57 -28.92 -16.42
CA LYS A 2 25.37 -27.44 -16.52
C LYS A 2 24.06 -26.91 -15.91
N LYS A 3 22.93 -27.61 -16.06
CA LYS A 3 21.63 -27.20 -15.46
C LYS A 3 21.50 -27.47 -13.96
N LEU A 4 22.22 -28.46 -13.43
CA LEU A 4 22.31 -28.71 -11.99
C LEU A 4 23.18 -27.64 -11.32
N LEU A 5 24.22 -27.19 -12.02
CA LEU A 5 25.07 -26.06 -11.63
C LEU A 5 24.28 -24.75 -11.53
N THR A 6 23.29 -24.52 -12.41
CA THR A 6 22.40 -23.34 -12.34
C THR A 6 21.48 -23.37 -11.12
N VAL A 7 20.98 -24.55 -10.73
CA VAL A 7 20.15 -24.74 -9.52
C VAL A 7 20.99 -24.59 -8.25
N VAL A 8 22.22 -25.13 -8.24
CA VAL A 8 23.17 -24.95 -7.12
C VAL A 8 23.65 -23.50 -7.02
N MET A 9 23.85 -22.79 -8.13
CA MET A 9 24.12 -21.34 -8.14
C MET A 9 22.94 -20.54 -7.57
N PHE A 10 21.70 -20.89 -7.93
CA PHE A 10 20.51 -20.26 -7.35
C PHE A 10 20.41 -20.48 -5.83
N ILE A 11 20.80 -21.67 -5.35
CA ILE A 11 20.84 -22.01 -3.91
C ILE A 11 22.01 -21.32 -3.19
N ALA A 12 23.17 -21.18 -3.84
CA ALA A 12 24.36 -20.54 -3.26
C ALA A 12 24.22 -19.01 -3.16
N ILE A 13 23.56 -18.36 -4.14
CA ILE A 13 23.23 -16.93 -4.08
C ILE A 13 22.17 -16.64 -2.99
N PHE A 14 21.38 -17.64 -2.60
CA PHE A 14 20.39 -17.54 -1.53
C PHE A 14 20.99 -17.68 -0.11
N MET A 15 22.12 -18.38 0.05
CA MET A 15 22.74 -18.63 1.36
C MET A 15 23.64 -17.48 1.85
N THR A 16 24.00 -16.52 1.00
CA THR A 16 24.90 -15.41 1.38
C THR A 16 24.17 -14.18 1.96
N GLY A 17 22.85 -14.22 2.15
CA GLY A 17 22.05 -13.13 2.71
C GLY A 17 21.68 -13.27 4.20
N MET A 18 22.40 -14.11 4.96
CA MET A 18 22.13 -14.32 6.38
C MET A 18 23.00 -13.44 7.28
N ALA A 19 22.56 -12.20 7.46
CA ALA A 19 22.65 -11.48 8.72
C ALA A 19 21.48 -10.49 8.75
N ASP A 20 20.73 -10.46 9.85
CA ASP A 20 20.18 -9.21 10.39
C ASP A 20 19.87 -9.52 11.86
N THR A 21 20.83 -9.15 12.69
CA THR A 21 20.61 -8.78 14.08
C THR A 21 19.46 -7.76 14.11
N ILE A 22 18.57 -7.82 15.10
CA ILE A 22 17.63 -6.73 15.40
C ILE A 22 18.48 -5.48 15.62
N THR A 23 18.64 -4.69 14.57
CA THR A 23 19.40 -3.45 14.61
C THR A 23 18.43 -2.43 15.17
N SER A 24 18.75 -1.90 16.35
CA SER A 24 18.04 -0.75 16.92
C SER A 24 17.94 0.32 15.84
N LYS A 25 16.74 0.85 15.62
CA LYS A 25 16.51 1.90 14.62
C LYS A 25 17.47 3.07 14.86
N ASP A 26 18.23 3.44 13.82
CA ASP A 26 19.17 4.56 13.89
C ASP A 26 18.45 5.89 13.64
N TYR A 27 18.13 6.59 14.73
CA TYR A 27 17.48 7.91 14.66
C TYR A 27 18.44 9.01 14.20
N SER A 28 19.76 8.79 14.21
CA SER A 28 20.74 9.79 13.73
C SER A 28 20.74 9.95 12.21
N ALA A 29 20.14 8.99 11.49
CA ALA A 29 20.00 9.05 10.04
C ALA A 29 18.97 10.11 9.57
N TYR A 30 18.06 10.54 10.46
CA TYR A 30 17.07 11.57 10.14
C TYR A 30 17.71 12.96 10.02
N ALA A 31 17.14 13.81 9.17
CA ALA A 31 17.68 15.15 8.94
C ALA A 31 17.64 16.05 10.19
N THR A 32 16.76 15.75 11.14
CA THR A 32 16.60 16.48 12.41
C THR A 32 16.38 15.50 13.57
N SER A 33 16.50 16.00 14.81
CA SER A 33 16.29 15.21 16.03
C SER A 33 14.87 15.26 16.60
N ILE A 34 13.89 15.78 15.84
CA ILE A 34 12.52 15.95 16.32
C ILE A 34 11.81 14.62 16.57
N LEU A 35 12.14 13.57 15.80
CA LEU A 35 11.57 12.24 15.98
C LEU A 35 12.44 11.47 16.97
N VAL A 36 11.88 11.13 18.12
CA VAL A 36 12.61 10.50 19.22
C VAL A 36 12.10 9.08 19.49
N SER A 37 13.01 8.20 19.90
CA SER A 37 12.63 6.88 20.40
C SER A 37 11.89 6.98 21.73
N PRO A 38 11.09 5.96 22.11
CA PRO A 38 10.46 5.92 23.43
C PRO A 38 11.45 6.04 24.59
N GLU A 39 12.62 5.43 24.50
CA GLU A 39 13.66 5.48 25.53
C GLU A 39 14.29 6.87 25.66
N THR A 40 14.55 7.54 24.53
CA THR A 40 15.02 8.92 24.50
C THR A 40 13.97 9.87 25.10
N ALA A 41 12.71 9.72 24.70
CA ALA A 41 11.61 10.50 25.25
C ALA A 41 11.46 10.29 26.76
N LYS A 42 11.59 9.05 27.25
CA LYS A 42 11.60 8.76 28.68
C LYS A 42 12.72 9.51 29.42
N LYS A 43 13.93 9.49 28.87
CA LYS A 43 15.06 10.24 29.45
C LYS A 43 14.76 11.74 29.51
N MET A 44 14.23 12.32 28.43
CA MET A 44 13.80 13.73 28.38
C MET A 44 12.78 14.03 29.49
N ILE A 45 11.76 13.19 29.65
CA ILE A 45 10.72 13.33 30.69
C ILE A 45 11.30 13.29 32.11
N GLU A 46 12.35 12.50 32.34
CA GLU A 46 13.03 12.36 33.64
C GLU A 46 14.01 13.50 33.93
N THR A 47 14.63 14.09 32.89
CA THR A 47 15.71 15.08 33.06
C THR A 47 15.31 16.52 32.84
N GLU A 48 14.30 16.79 32.01
CA GLU A 48 13.91 18.14 31.62
C GLU A 48 12.85 18.71 32.55
N LYS A 49 13.07 19.94 33.02
CA LYS A 49 12.19 20.59 33.99
C LYS A 49 10.94 21.22 33.36
N ASP A 50 11.11 21.84 32.19
CA ASP A 50 10.05 22.54 31.46
C ASP A 50 9.65 21.75 30.20
N LEU A 51 9.06 20.58 30.44
CA LEU A 51 8.61 19.65 29.42
C LEU A 51 7.16 19.25 29.66
N VAL A 52 6.36 19.30 28.60
CA VAL A 52 4.95 18.88 28.63
C VAL A 52 4.66 17.89 27.52
N ILE A 53 3.98 16.79 27.88
CA ILE A 53 3.53 15.78 26.93
C ILE A 53 2.09 16.10 26.52
N LEU A 54 1.85 16.27 25.22
CA LEU A 54 0.52 16.44 24.63
C LEU A 54 0.10 15.14 23.94
N ASP A 55 -0.88 14.46 24.53
CA ASP A 55 -1.46 13.23 24.01
C ASP A 55 -2.66 13.58 23.12
N VAL A 56 -2.51 13.34 21.82
CA VAL A 56 -3.52 13.69 20.81
C VAL A 56 -4.62 12.65 20.66
N ARG A 57 -4.66 11.62 21.52
CA ARG A 57 -5.65 10.54 21.42
C ARG A 57 -6.96 10.93 22.10
N LYS A 58 -8.07 10.30 21.69
CA LYS A 58 -9.40 10.57 22.25
C LYS A 58 -9.42 10.39 23.77
N GLN A 59 -10.15 11.25 24.48
CA GLN A 59 -10.23 11.21 25.94
C GLN A 59 -10.61 9.83 26.52
N ALA A 60 -11.48 9.08 25.84
CA ALA A 60 -11.89 7.74 26.28
C ALA A 60 -10.76 6.71 26.28
N VAL A 61 -9.77 6.82 25.37
CA VAL A 61 -8.59 5.93 25.37
C VAL A 61 -7.50 6.47 26.30
N PHE A 62 -7.33 7.78 26.37
CA PHE A 62 -6.41 8.45 27.30
C PHE A 62 -6.71 8.07 28.77
N LYS A 63 -7.98 8.12 29.19
CA LYS A 63 -8.39 7.77 30.56
C LYS A 63 -8.07 6.31 30.94
N LYS A 64 -7.98 5.41 29.94
CA LYS A 64 -7.63 4.00 30.17
C LYS A 64 -6.12 3.84 30.34
N GLU A 65 -5.35 4.44 29.45
CA GLU A 65 -3.88 4.40 29.47
C GLU A 65 -3.29 5.68 28.86
N HIS A 66 -2.31 6.28 29.53
CA HIS A 66 -1.54 7.43 29.06
C HIS A 66 -0.16 7.47 29.74
N LEU A 67 0.72 8.37 29.29
CA LEU A 67 2.01 8.64 29.93
C LEU A 67 1.76 9.51 31.16
N GLU A 68 2.42 9.20 32.27
CA GLU A 68 2.27 9.96 33.50
C GLU A 68 2.60 11.45 33.30
N GLY A 69 1.69 12.32 33.75
CA GLY A 69 1.85 13.78 33.63
C GLY A 69 1.53 14.36 32.24
N SER A 70 1.04 13.57 31.30
CA SER A 70 0.56 14.06 30.00
C SER A 70 -0.78 14.79 30.09
N TYR A 71 -0.99 15.73 29.15
CA TYR A 71 -2.29 16.36 28.93
C TYR A 71 -2.93 15.83 27.67
N GLN A 72 -4.22 15.54 27.76
CA GLN A 72 -4.99 15.13 26.61
C GLN A 72 -5.45 16.36 25.81
N ILE A 73 -5.18 16.36 24.51
CA ILE A 73 -5.68 17.34 23.55
C ILE A 73 -6.34 16.59 22.39
N TRP A 74 -7.46 17.06 21.86
CA TRP A 74 -8.15 16.41 20.74
C TRP A 74 -8.33 17.36 19.55
N LYS A 75 -8.69 16.80 18.41
CA LYS A 75 -9.03 17.51 17.17
C LYS A 75 -9.92 18.74 17.40
N SER A 76 -10.90 18.66 18.29
CA SER A 76 -11.78 19.80 18.63
C SER A 76 -11.04 21.01 19.21
N ASP A 77 -9.87 20.81 19.78
CA ASP A 77 -9.08 21.84 20.47
C ASP A 77 -8.17 22.60 19.48
N PHE A 78 -7.67 21.92 18.44
CA PHE A 78 -6.76 22.53 17.45
C PHE A 78 -7.31 22.65 16.02
N TYR A 79 -8.55 22.22 15.76
CA TYR A 79 -9.30 22.60 14.56
C TYR A 79 -10.30 23.73 14.81
N ALA A 80 -10.65 24.41 13.74
CA ALA A 80 -11.69 25.42 13.69
C ALA A 80 -13.03 24.87 14.18
N ASP A 81 -13.79 25.72 14.86
CA ASP A 81 -15.13 25.36 15.30
C ASP A 81 -16.09 25.27 14.10
N LYS A 82 -17.10 24.42 14.22
CA LYS A 82 -18.10 24.25 13.16
C LYS A 82 -18.74 25.60 12.82
N GLY A 83 -18.79 25.92 11.52
CA GLY A 83 -19.36 27.17 11.02
C GLY A 83 -18.37 28.35 10.90
N GLN A 84 -17.12 28.21 11.37
CA GLN A 84 -16.08 29.23 11.13
C GLN A 84 -15.63 29.27 9.66
N TYR A 85 -15.71 28.14 8.97
CA TYR A 85 -15.42 28.00 7.54
C TYR A 85 -16.62 27.34 6.84
N LYS A 86 -16.71 27.53 5.52
CA LYS A 86 -17.76 26.93 4.67
C LYS A 86 -17.68 25.40 4.59
N TYR A 87 -16.55 24.84 4.99
CA TYR A 87 -16.24 23.42 5.03
C TYR A 87 -15.44 23.08 6.30
N ASN A 88 -15.37 21.81 6.68
CA ASN A 88 -14.73 21.36 7.92
C ASN A 88 -13.24 21.01 7.72
N GLY A 89 -12.52 20.79 8.82
CA GLY A 89 -11.14 20.25 8.81
C GLY A 89 -10.04 21.31 8.82
N MET A 90 -10.39 22.60 8.84
CA MET A 90 -9.43 23.70 8.90
C MET A 90 -8.81 23.86 10.28
N ARG A 91 -7.54 24.26 10.35
CA ARG A 91 -6.84 24.56 11.61
C ARG A 91 -7.54 25.66 12.43
N ALA A 92 -7.43 25.58 13.75
CA ALA A 92 -7.87 26.63 14.66
C ALA A 92 -7.00 27.87 14.56
N ALA A 93 -7.57 29.06 14.79
CA ALA A 93 -6.78 30.30 14.89
C ALA A 93 -5.76 30.25 16.05
N PRO A 94 -4.61 30.95 15.95
CA PRO A 94 -3.56 30.94 16.99
C PRO A 94 -4.10 31.23 18.40
N LYS A 95 -5.03 32.17 18.53
CA LYS A 95 -5.64 32.55 19.81
C LYS A 95 -6.33 31.39 20.54
N LYS A 96 -6.98 30.48 19.80
CA LYS A 96 -7.64 29.31 20.40
C LYS A 96 -6.60 28.34 20.96
N ILE A 97 -5.54 28.06 20.19
CA ILE A 97 -4.45 27.17 20.59
C ILE A 97 -3.69 27.74 21.78
N ALA A 98 -3.34 29.04 21.74
CA ALA A 98 -2.69 29.74 22.85
C ALA A 98 -3.48 29.59 24.16
N LYS A 99 -4.81 29.75 24.11
CA LYS A 99 -5.66 29.57 25.30
C LYS A 99 -5.57 28.16 25.89
N ILE A 100 -5.51 27.14 25.05
CA ILE A 100 -5.39 25.74 25.49
C ILE A 100 -4.01 25.48 26.08
N LEU A 101 -2.95 25.88 25.39
CA LEU A 101 -1.57 25.72 25.87
C LEU A 101 -1.37 26.41 27.23
N GLY A 102 -1.81 27.66 27.36
CA GLY A 102 -1.76 28.40 28.62
C GLY A 102 -2.57 27.75 29.75
N SER A 103 -3.66 27.04 29.42
CA SER A 103 -4.45 26.29 30.41
C SER A 103 -3.73 25.07 30.99
N TYR A 104 -2.70 24.58 30.30
CA TYR A 104 -1.80 23.50 30.75
C TYR A 104 -0.49 24.02 31.35
N GLY A 105 -0.37 25.34 31.56
CA GLY A 105 0.84 25.95 32.10
C GLY A 105 2.01 26.01 31.11
N ILE A 106 1.78 25.71 29.84
CA ILE A 106 2.79 25.73 28.78
C ILE A 106 3.17 27.19 28.49
N THR A 107 4.47 27.44 28.30
CA THR A 107 5.02 28.73 27.83
C THR A 107 5.62 28.56 26.44
N ALA A 108 6.05 29.66 25.82
CA ALA A 108 6.70 29.61 24.51
C ALA A 108 8.05 28.87 24.49
N ASN A 109 8.66 28.66 25.67
CA ASN A 109 9.94 27.96 25.84
C ASN A 109 9.78 26.52 26.34
N THR A 110 8.57 26.10 26.70
CA THR A 110 8.30 24.75 27.19
C THR A 110 8.52 23.76 26.06
N HIS A 111 9.35 22.74 26.27
CA HIS A 111 9.52 21.65 25.31
C HIS A 111 8.25 20.80 25.25
N LEU A 112 7.67 20.64 24.06
CA LEU A 112 6.49 19.82 23.84
C LEU A 112 6.85 18.44 23.27
N ILE A 113 6.47 17.37 23.97
CA ILE A 113 6.46 16.02 23.40
C ILE A 113 5.06 15.69 22.90
N LEU A 114 4.91 15.44 21.60
CA LEU A 114 3.64 15.03 21.01
C LEU A 114 3.54 13.50 20.93
N LEU A 115 2.40 12.98 21.38
CA LEU A 115 2.13 11.54 21.44
C LEU A 115 0.82 11.18 20.74
N GLY A 116 0.91 10.37 19.70
CA GLY A 116 -0.23 9.73 19.02
C GLY A 116 -0.47 8.30 19.49
N ALA A 117 -1.39 7.59 18.83
CA ALA A 117 -1.55 6.15 19.09
C ALA A 117 -0.37 5.35 18.52
N ARG A 118 0.10 5.76 17.35
CA ARG A 118 1.16 5.12 16.55
C ARG A 118 2.04 6.22 15.91
N ALA A 119 2.83 5.90 14.87
CA ALA A 119 3.29 6.90 13.89
C ALA A 119 2.10 7.40 13.03
N ASP A 120 1.06 7.92 13.67
CA ASP A 120 -0.14 8.42 13.01
C ASP A 120 -0.06 9.93 12.77
N TYR A 121 -0.94 10.39 11.88
CA TYR A 121 -0.96 11.78 11.41
C TYR A 121 -1.48 12.78 12.46
N ASP A 122 -2.09 12.33 13.57
CA ASP A 122 -2.75 13.20 14.53
C ASP A 122 -1.74 13.99 15.39
N ALA A 123 -0.63 13.36 15.78
CA ALA A 123 0.45 14.07 16.47
C ALA A 123 1.14 15.06 15.52
N VAL A 124 1.27 14.66 14.26
CA VAL A 124 2.02 15.41 13.26
C VAL A 124 1.26 16.64 12.74
N ILE A 125 -0.07 16.58 12.61
CA ILE A 125 -0.84 17.78 12.29
C ILE A 125 -0.74 18.82 13.40
N LEU A 126 -0.74 18.41 14.67
CA LEU A 126 -0.55 19.33 15.78
C LEU A 126 0.85 19.95 15.74
N TRP A 127 1.89 19.16 15.46
CA TRP A 127 3.24 19.68 15.21
C TRP A 127 3.24 20.75 14.10
N TRP A 128 2.63 20.47 12.95
CA TRP A 128 2.62 21.39 11.81
C TRP A 128 1.96 22.74 12.17
N ILE A 129 0.84 22.69 12.91
CA ILE A 129 0.17 23.91 13.38
C ILE A 129 1.05 24.68 14.37
N LEU A 130 1.67 24.00 15.33
CA LEU A 130 2.52 24.61 16.35
C LEU A 130 3.79 25.22 15.75
N ASP A 131 4.48 24.52 14.84
CA ASP A 131 5.66 25.01 14.13
C ASP A 131 5.32 26.21 13.22
N MET A 132 4.15 26.19 12.56
CA MET A 132 3.67 27.33 11.78
C MET A 132 3.41 28.55 12.66
N TYR A 133 2.78 28.36 13.83
CA TYR A 133 2.50 29.46 14.76
C TYR A 133 3.73 29.88 15.57
N GLY A 134 4.83 29.14 15.45
CA GLY A 134 6.12 29.58 15.93
C GLY A 134 6.55 28.99 17.28
N HIS A 135 5.90 27.92 17.75
CA HIS A 135 6.42 27.08 18.82
C HIS A 135 7.43 26.09 18.22
N LYS A 136 8.70 26.14 18.65
CA LYS A 136 9.81 25.46 17.97
C LYS A 136 10.32 24.23 18.69
N ASP A 137 10.30 24.23 20.01
CA ASP A 137 10.85 23.15 20.82
C ASP A 137 9.83 22.02 20.95
N ILE A 138 9.80 21.14 19.94
CA ILE A 138 8.84 20.06 19.82
C ILE A 138 9.60 18.78 19.51
N SER A 139 9.20 17.68 20.14
CA SER A 139 9.58 16.31 19.79
C SER A 139 8.34 15.45 19.54
N VAL A 140 8.45 14.43 18.71
CA VAL A 140 7.40 13.44 18.42
C VAL A 140 7.89 12.06 18.80
N ILE A 141 7.13 11.32 19.60
CA ILE A 141 7.46 9.94 19.98
C ILE A 141 7.15 9.00 18.80
N ASP A 142 8.19 8.34 18.30
CA ASP A 142 8.03 7.34 17.23
C ASP A 142 7.23 6.12 17.72
N GLY A 143 6.29 5.67 16.89
CA GLY A 143 5.37 4.59 17.24
C GLY A 143 4.32 4.96 18.29
N GLY A 144 4.27 6.20 18.77
CA GLY A 144 3.26 6.66 19.72
C GLY A 144 3.21 5.82 21.01
N ILE A 145 2.02 5.68 21.60
CA ILE A 145 1.86 4.87 22.82
C ILE A 145 2.10 3.38 22.57
N ASP A 146 1.82 2.88 21.37
CA ASP A 146 2.05 1.47 21.04
C ASP A 146 3.55 1.17 21.02
N GLY A 147 4.35 2.04 20.39
CA GLY A 147 5.82 1.98 20.43
C GLY A 147 6.37 2.08 21.84
N TRP A 148 5.81 2.98 22.66
CA TRP A 148 6.16 3.11 24.08
C TRP A 148 5.96 1.81 24.87
N LYS A 149 4.81 1.15 24.69
CA LYS A 149 4.53 -0.15 25.32
C LYS A 149 5.42 -1.26 24.77
N SER A 150 5.68 -1.27 23.47
CA SER A 150 6.59 -2.24 22.83
C SER A 150 8.03 -2.12 23.33
N ALA A 151 8.47 -0.93 23.74
CA ALA A 151 9.74 -0.70 24.42
C ALA A 151 9.76 -1.16 25.89
N GLY A 152 8.68 -1.76 26.39
CA GLY A 152 8.56 -2.21 27.78
C GLY A 152 8.37 -1.08 28.79
N LEU A 153 8.01 0.12 28.33
CA LEU A 153 7.83 1.30 29.18
C LEU A 153 6.41 1.34 29.75
N LYS A 154 6.29 1.84 30.99
CA LYS A 154 5.04 1.82 31.76
C LYS A 154 4.09 2.93 31.32
N VAL A 155 2.79 2.66 31.44
CA VAL A 155 1.68 3.62 31.27
C VAL A 155 0.84 3.65 32.53
N VAL A 156 0.09 4.72 32.74
CA VAL A 156 -0.83 4.91 33.88
C VAL A 156 -2.27 5.06 33.40
N GLY A 157 -3.25 4.87 34.28
CA GLY A 157 -4.68 5.08 34.01
C GLY A 157 -5.28 6.16 34.92
N GLY A 158 -6.49 6.62 34.61
CA GLY A 158 -7.19 7.65 35.38
C GLY A 158 -6.94 9.08 34.86
N ILE A 159 -7.04 10.08 35.75
CA ILE A 159 -6.73 11.49 35.43
C ILE A 159 -5.51 11.87 36.24
N VAL A 160 -4.34 11.86 35.60
CA VAL A 160 -3.06 12.24 36.23
C VAL A 160 -2.39 13.32 35.39
N ALA A 161 -3.08 14.46 35.24
CA ALA A 161 -2.45 15.66 34.72
C ALA A 161 -1.54 16.26 35.80
N ARG A 162 -0.36 16.77 35.43
CA ARG A 162 0.46 17.56 36.36
C ARG A 162 -0.38 18.76 36.84
N PRO A 163 -0.47 19.06 38.14
CA PRO A 163 -1.02 20.34 38.56
C PRO A 163 -0.17 21.46 37.97
N THR A 164 -0.78 22.38 37.21
CA THR A 164 -0.09 23.54 36.66
C THR A 164 -0.82 24.82 36.98
N THR A 165 -0.05 25.88 37.19
CA THR A 165 -0.58 27.24 37.24
C THR A 165 -0.88 27.66 35.81
N LYS A 166 -2.12 28.03 35.53
CA LYS A 166 -2.50 28.57 34.22
C LYS A 166 -1.66 29.81 33.92
N VAL A 167 -1.17 29.91 32.70
CA VAL A 167 -0.39 31.06 32.21
C VAL A 167 -1.06 31.68 31.00
N VAL A 168 -0.69 32.92 30.70
CA VAL A 168 -0.98 33.52 29.41
C VAL A 168 0.08 33.02 28.44
N TYR A 169 -0.33 32.20 27.47
CA TYR A 169 0.56 31.77 26.41
C TYR A 169 0.51 32.79 25.26
N GLU A 170 1.69 33.20 24.79
CA GLU A 170 1.85 34.01 23.59
C GLU A 170 2.83 33.33 22.64
N PHE A 171 2.51 33.29 21.35
CA PHE A 171 3.46 32.85 20.34
C PHE A 171 4.52 33.95 20.17
N MET A 172 5.76 33.65 20.55
CA MET A 172 6.87 34.63 20.48
C MET A 172 7.35 34.90 19.05
N ASN A 173 7.06 34.00 18.12
CA ASN A 173 7.48 34.11 16.73
C ASN A 173 6.27 34.44 15.83
N PRO A 174 6.47 35.20 14.74
CA PRO A 174 5.40 35.46 13.77
C PRO A 174 4.95 34.17 13.09
N VAL A 175 3.70 34.14 12.64
CA VAL A 175 3.15 33.03 11.87
C VAL A 175 3.95 32.87 10.57
N ASP A 176 4.54 31.70 10.40
CA ASP A 176 5.37 31.37 9.25
C ASP A 176 4.53 30.81 8.10
N LEU A 177 3.98 31.72 7.29
CA LEU A 177 3.12 31.38 6.15
C LEU A 177 3.87 30.69 4.99
N SER A 178 5.21 30.61 5.03
CA SER A 178 5.99 29.87 4.02
C SER A 178 5.70 28.36 4.05
N LYS A 179 5.14 27.85 5.16
CA LYS A 179 4.75 26.44 5.37
C LYS A 179 3.33 26.12 4.90
N PHE A 180 2.59 27.15 4.51
CA PHE A 180 1.18 27.09 4.16
C PHE A 180 1.00 27.33 2.66
N ALA A 181 0.11 26.57 2.04
CA ALA A 181 -0.42 26.88 0.72
C ALA A 181 -1.90 27.26 0.83
N SER A 182 -2.28 28.33 0.15
CA SER A 182 -3.68 28.71 -0.11
C SER A 182 -4.24 28.00 -1.35
N LEU A 183 -5.55 28.15 -1.59
CA LEU A 183 -6.18 27.72 -2.84
C LEU A 183 -5.49 28.33 -4.07
N GLU A 184 -5.13 29.62 -3.99
CA GLU A 184 -4.50 30.33 -5.10
C GLU A 184 -3.05 29.86 -5.32
N ASP A 185 -2.31 29.52 -4.26
CA ASP A 185 -0.99 28.89 -4.40
C ASP A 185 -1.09 27.56 -5.17
N VAL A 186 -2.12 26.76 -4.89
CA VAL A 186 -2.33 25.48 -5.57
C VAL A 186 -2.73 25.69 -7.03
N LYS A 187 -3.62 26.66 -7.32
CA LYS A 187 -4.00 27.01 -8.69
C LYS A 187 -2.80 27.51 -9.50
N ALA A 188 -1.94 28.33 -8.91
CA ALA A 188 -0.69 28.77 -9.54
C ALA A 188 0.25 27.59 -9.79
N ALA A 189 0.40 26.69 -8.82
CA ALA A 189 1.25 25.50 -8.95
C ALA A 189 0.81 24.53 -10.06
N ILE A 190 -0.47 24.50 -10.45
CA ILE A 190 -0.93 23.71 -11.61
C ILE A 190 -0.40 24.31 -12.94
N ALA A 191 -0.21 25.63 -12.99
CA ALA A 191 0.29 26.32 -14.18
C ALA A 191 1.82 26.32 -14.29
N ASP A 192 2.52 26.10 -13.18
CA ASP A 192 3.99 26.09 -13.06
C ASP A 192 4.55 24.66 -12.94
N ASP A 193 5.88 24.49 -12.99
CA ASP A 193 6.58 23.20 -12.79
C ASP A 193 6.64 22.74 -11.31
N ALA A 194 5.70 23.19 -10.46
CA ALA A 194 5.66 22.79 -9.06
C ALA A 194 4.99 21.42 -8.88
N VAL A 195 5.49 20.62 -7.94
CA VAL A 195 4.89 19.32 -7.64
C VAL A 195 3.69 19.50 -6.72
N ILE A 196 2.52 19.04 -7.15
CA ILE A 196 1.35 18.87 -6.29
C ILE A 196 1.28 17.40 -5.86
N LEU A 197 1.42 17.14 -4.56
CA LEU A 197 1.47 15.79 -4.01
C LEU A 197 0.20 15.46 -3.20
N ASP A 198 -0.62 14.58 -3.75
CA ASP A 198 -1.77 13.96 -3.11
C ASP A 198 -1.32 12.83 -2.17
N THR A 199 -1.59 12.96 -0.89
CA THR A 199 -1.22 11.94 0.10
C THR A 199 -2.38 11.04 0.52
N ARG A 200 -3.54 11.12 -0.15
CA ARG A 200 -4.69 10.23 0.07
C ARG A 200 -4.39 8.82 -0.45
N THR A 201 -5.26 7.87 -0.13
CA THR A 201 -5.15 6.51 -0.67
C THR A 201 -5.30 6.51 -2.19
N TYR A 202 -4.75 5.48 -2.86
CA TYR A 202 -4.90 5.32 -4.31
C TYR A 202 -6.37 5.33 -4.76
N LEU A 203 -7.27 4.68 -3.98
CA LEU A 203 -8.70 4.61 -4.30
C LEU A 203 -9.38 5.99 -4.27
N GLU A 204 -9.00 6.85 -3.33
CA GLU A 204 -9.53 8.21 -3.25
C GLU A 204 -9.00 9.06 -4.41
N SER A 205 -7.69 9.00 -4.67
CA SER A 205 -7.02 9.78 -5.72
C SER A 205 -7.48 9.40 -7.12
N ASP A 206 -7.65 8.10 -7.40
CA ASP A 206 -8.17 7.60 -8.67
C ASP A 206 -9.70 7.77 -8.81
N GLY A 207 -10.37 8.35 -7.81
CA GLY A 207 -11.80 8.66 -7.85
C GLY A 207 -12.73 7.45 -7.74
N LEU A 208 -12.27 6.36 -7.15
CA LEU A 208 -13.08 5.16 -6.89
C LEU A 208 -13.91 5.30 -5.61
N THR A 209 -13.32 5.89 -4.57
CA THR A 209 -13.98 6.15 -3.28
C THR A 209 -14.11 7.66 -3.01
N GLN A 210 -14.99 8.01 -2.06
CA GLN A 210 -15.13 9.36 -1.53
C GLN A 210 -15.25 9.25 -0.01
N ASN A 211 -14.49 10.06 0.71
CA ASN A 211 -14.61 10.18 2.16
C ASN A 211 -15.61 11.28 2.52
N ASP A 212 -16.23 11.13 3.69
CA ASP A 212 -17.20 12.10 4.21
C ASP A 212 -16.59 13.51 4.29
N GLY A 213 -17.40 14.51 3.92
CA GLY A 213 -17.01 15.92 3.89
C GLY A 213 -16.43 16.39 2.55
N ALA A 214 -15.96 15.49 1.68
CA ALA A 214 -15.70 15.83 0.28
C ALA A 214 -16.99 15.81 -0.53
N PHE A 215 -17.06 16.65 -1.58
CA PHE A 215 -18.25 16.79 -2.41
C PHE A 215 -18.18 15.97 -3.71
N ILE A 216 -16.98 15.71 -4.21
CA ILE A 216 -16.73 15.07 -5.51
C ILE A 216 -15.54 14.10 -5.41
N LYS A 217 -15.57 13.01 -6.20
CA LYS A 217 -14.47 12.05 -6.39
C LYS A 217 -13.42 12.53 -7.39
N GLY A 218 -12.17 12.10 -7.23
CA GLY A 218 -11.06 12.38 -8.15
C GLY A 218 -9.87 13.00 -7.44
N ARG A 219 -9.08 13.78 -8.18
CA ARG A 219 -7.89 14.46 -7.67
C ARG A 219 -7.72 15.86 -8.25
N ILE A 220 -6.83 16.64 -7.64
CA ILE A 220 -6.39 17.93 -8.17
C ILE A 220 -5.65 17.66 -9.49
N PRO A 221 -5.93 18.42 -10.57
CA PRO A 221 -5.26 18.22 -11.87
C PRO A 221 -3.74 18.24 -11.76
N GLY A 222 -3.10 17.29 -12.44
CA GLY A 222 -1.64 17.17 -12.50
C GLY A 222 -0.98 16.63 -11.22
N SER A 223 -1.75 16.29 -10.18
CA SER A 223 -1.16 15.83 -8.91
C SER A 223 -0.59 14.41 -8.98
N TYR A 224 0.58 14.24 -8.37
CA TYR A 224 1.18 12.94 -8.06
C TYR A 224 0.51 12.34 -6.84
N ASN A 225 0.46 11.01 -6.72
CA ASN A 225 -0.12 10.35 -5.55
C ASN A 225 0.84 9.40 -4.85
N ILE A 226 1.17 9.73 -3.60
CA ILE A 226 1.93 8.88 -2.68
C ILE A 226 1.17 8.85 -1.35
N PRO A 227 0.39 7.77 -1.09
CA PRO A 227 -0.32 7.62 0.17
C PRO A 227 0.62 7.76 1.38
N TRP A 228 0.20 8.54 2.38
CA TRP A 228 1.03 8.85 3.56
C TRP A 228 1.45 7.61 4.35
N ASP A 229 0.61 6.57 4.36
CA ASP A 229 0.80 5.33 5.12
C ASP A 229 1.91 4.44 4.55
N LEU A 230 2.36 4.69 3.31
CA LEU A 230 3.54 4.03 2.75
C LEU A 230 4.83 4.39 3.50
N MET A 231 4.84 5.52 4.23
CA MET A 231 5.99 5.98 5.03
C MET A 231 6.03 5.35 6.43
N VAL A 232 5.07 4.47 6.74
CA VAL A 232 4.94 3.78 8.03
C VAL A 232 5.41 2.33 7.92
N ASN A 233 6.11 1.83 8.93
CA ASN A 233 6.52 0.44 9.05
C ASN A 233 5.38 -0.47 9.50
N LYS A 234 5.56 -1.79 9.32
CA LYS A 234 4.59 -2.79 9.82
C LYS A 234 4.42 -2.71 11.35
N ASP A 235 5.49 -2.40 12.07
CA ASP A 235 5.54 -2.17 13.52
C ASP A 235 4.97 -0.81 13.95
N LYS A 236 4.44 -0.03 13.01
CA LYS A 236 3.78 1.26 13.24
C LYS A 236 4.71 2.42 13.61
N THR A 237 6.01 2.28 13.39
CA THR A 237 7.01 3.36 13.44
C THR A 237 7.18 4.05 12.09
N PHE A 238 7.85 5.19 12.03
CA PHE A 238 8.27 5.80 10.76
C PHE A 238 9.28 4.90 10.03
N LYS A 239 9.28 4.90 8.69
CA LYS A 239 10.35 4.29 7.88
C LYS A 239 11.70 4.98 8.06
N SER A 240 12.79 4.27 7.71
CA SER A 240 14.11 4.90 7.63
C SER A 240 14.16 5.90 6.46
N PRO A 241 15.04 6.93 6.53
CA PRO A 241 15.23 7.88 5.42
C PRO A 241 15.55 7.20 4.08
N LYS A 242 16.34 6.13 4.13
CA LYS A 242 16.71 5.33 2.95
C LYS A 242 15.47 4.71 2.30
N GLU A 243 14.60 4.08 3.07
CA GLU A 243 13.36 3.47 2.53
C GLU A 243 12.39 4.53 2.01
N MET A 244 12.22 5.65 2.72
CA MET A 244 11.36 6.76 2.29
C MET A 244 11.84 7.35 0.96
N LYS A 245 13.15 7.60 0.80
CA LYS A 245 13.74 8.09 -0.46
C LYS A 245 13.51 7.11 -1.63
N VAL A 246 13.55 5.80 -1.39
CA VAL A 246 13.22 4.79 -2.42
C VAL A 246 11.76 4.93 -2.87
N ILE A 247 10.83 5.20 -1.96
CA ILE A 247 9.41 5.41 -2.30
C ILE A 247 9.23 6.69 -3.13
N LEU A 248 9.83 7.79 -2.71
CA LEU A 248 9.73 9.09 -3.39
C LEU A 248 10.35 9.07 -4.79
N ASN A 249 11.55 8.51 -4.94
CA ASN A 249 12.26 8.45 -6.22
C ASN A 249 11.53 7.62 -7.28
N LYS A 250 10.68 6.65 -6.89
CA LYS A 250 9.86 5.88 -7.85
C LYS A 250 8.87 6.75 -8.63
N GLU A 251 8.41 7.84 -8.01
CA GLU A 251 7.46 8.78 -8.61
C GLU A 251 8.17 10.11 -8.96
N ASN A 252 9.52 10.11 -9.02
CA ASN A 252 10.38 11.26 -9.34
C ASN A 252 10.18 12.47 -8.40
N ILE A 253 9.84 12.23 -7.13
CA ILE A 253 9.75 13.29 -6.13
C ILE A 253 11.12 13.52 -5.50
N THR A 254 11.69 14.69 -5.75
CA THR A 254 13.06 15.07 -5.34
C THR A 254 13.06 16.37 -4.52
N GLU A 255 14.17 16.66 -3.85
CA GLU A 255 14.28 17.78 -2.88
C GLU A 255 14.50 19.16 -3.49
N ASP A 256 14.77 19.23 -4.79
CA ASP A 256 15.12 20.42 -5.56
C ASP A 256 13.91 21.17 -6.14
N VAL A 257 12.73 20.55 -6.14
CA VAL A 257 11.50 21.14 -6.66
C VAL A 257 10.59 21.66 -5.54
N PRO A 258 9.85 22.77 -5.75
CA PRO A 258 8.77 23.16 -4.85
C PRO A 258 7.69 22.08 -4.77
N ILE A 259 7.24 21.73 -3.55
CA ILE A 259 6.19 20.73 -3.33
C ILE A 259 5.04 21.33 -2.51
N ILE A 260 3.83 21.26 -3.06
CA ILE A 260 2.59 21.53 -2.34
C ILE A 260 1.90 20.21 -2.04
N LEU A 261 1.71 19.89 -0.76
CA LEU A 261 1.04 18.67 -0.32
C LEU A 261 -0.42 18.92 0.02
N TYR A 262 -1.26 17.97 -0.35
CA TYR A 262 -2.66 17.94 0.10
C TYR A 262 -3.10 16.52 0.42
N SER A 263 -4.14 16.40 1.23
CA SER A 263 -4.76 15.13 1.59
C SER A 263 -6.28 15.27 1.53
N HIS A 264 -7.03 14.52 2.34
CA HIS A 264 -8.49 14.73 2.45
C HIS A 264 -8.80 16.08 3.10
N SER A 265 -8.22 16.34 4.28
CA SER A 265 -8.50 17.53 5.10
C SER A 265 -7.24 18.06 5.79
N GLY A 266 -6.10 18.08 5.09
CA GLY A 266 -4.83 18.66 5.58
C GLY A 266 -4.00 17.75 6.49
N VAL A 267 -4.58 16.67 7.02
CA VAL A 267 -3.97 15.85 8.08
C VAL A 267 -2.88 14.91 7.56
N GLY A 268 -3.19 14.12 6.51
CA GLY A 268 -2.21 13.21 5.90
C GLY A 268 -1.07 13.96 5.21
N SER A 269 -1.36 15.15 4.70
CA SER A 269 -0.38 16.02 4.06
C SER A 269 0.51 16.73 5.08
N ALA A 270 0.01 17.05 6.28
CA ALA A 270 0.87 17.46 7.39
C ALA A 270 1.83 16.33 7.82
N TYR A 271 1.36 15.08 7.85
CA TYR A 271 2.22 13.92 8.08
C TYR A 271 3.35 13.82 7.05
N MET A 272 3.00 13.89 5.75
CA MET A 272 4.02 13.86 4.70
C MET A 272 4.92 15.10 4.72
N THR A 273 4.41 16.26 5.14
CA THR A 273 5.22 17.48 5.35
C THR A 273 6.31 17.25 6.39
N PHE A 274 5.98 16.62 7.52
CA PHE A 274 6.96 16.24 8.54
C PHE A 274 8.00 15.25 8.00
N VAL A 275 7.56 14.24 7.24
CA VAL A 275 8.47 13.28 6.59
C VAL A 275 9.46 14.00 5.67
N LEU A 276 8.96 14.79 4.73
CA LEU A 276 9.84 15.45 3.75
C LEU A 276 10.75 16.46 4.43
N LYS A 277 10.22 17.30 5.31
CA LYS A 277 10.95 18.41 5.91
C LYS A 277 11.88 17.96 7.04
N GLU A 278 11.33 17.29 8.04
CA GLU A 278 12.05 17.01 9.28
C GLU A 278 12.85 15.72 9.20
N LEU A 279 12.35 14.71 8.50
CA LEU A 279 13.01 13.41 8.41
C LEU A 279 13.98 13.32 7.23
N LEU A 280 13.65 13.97 6.11
CA LEU A 280 14.46 13.92 4.88
C LEU A 280 15.19 15.22 4.54
N GLY A 281 14.82 16.36 5.14
CA GLY A 281 15.53 17.63 4.99
C GLY A 281 15.08 18.51 3.83
N TYR A 282 13.96 18.21 3.18
CA TYR A 282 13.41 19.00 2.07
C TYR A 282 13.07 20.42 2.54
N LYS A 283 13.35 21.43 1.71
CA LYS A 283 13.27 22.84 2.12
C LYS A 283 12.01 23.55 1.61
N ASN A 284 11.62 23.31 0.37
CA ASN A 284 10.54 24.06 -0.28
C ASN A 284 9.20 23.30 -0.24
N ILE A 285 8.66 23.18 0.97
CA ILE A 285 7.48 22.37 1.25
C ILE A 285 6.35 23.23 1.83
N LYS A 286 5.16 23.18 1.21
CA LYS A 286 3.93 23.79 1.71
C LYS A 286 2.85 22.73 1.93
N ASN A 287 2.09 22.84 3.02
CA ASN A 287 0.88 22.05 3.24
C ASN A 287 -0.36 22.89 2.90
N TYR A 288 -1.20 22.37 2.00
CA TYR A 288 -2.50 22.95 1.66
C TYR A 288 -3.56 22.48 2.67
N ASP A 289 -3.82 23.32 3.68
CA ASP A 289 -4.71 23.01 4.82
C ASP A 289 -6.12 22.60 4.37
N GLY A 290 -6.70 23.38 3.45
CA GLY A 290 -8.04 23.13 2.92
C GLY A 290 -8.15 21.82 2.14
N SER A 291 -7.06 21.39 1.50
CA SER A 291 -6.93 20.06 0.91
C SER A 291 -8.09 19.68 -0.02
N TRP A 292 -8.40 18.39 -0.16
CA TRP A 292 -9.45 17.91 -1.04
C TRP A 292 -10.86 18.40 -0.64
N VAL A 293 -11.12 18.57 0.66
CA VAL A 293 -12.41 19.10 1.15
C VAL A 293 -12.66 20.52 0.63
N GLN A 294 -11.70 21.44 0.76
CA GLN A 294 -11.82 22.78 0.16
C GLN A 294 -11.88 22.69 -1.36
N TRP A 295 -10.99 21.94 -1.99
CA TRP A 295 -10.92 21.86 -3.46
C TRP A 295 -12.25 21.40 -4.08
N THR A 296 -12.86 20.36 -3.50
CA THR A 296 -14.16 19.87 -3.99
C THR A 296 -15.31 20.82 -3.68
N TYR A 297 -15.28 21.54 -2.55
CA TYR A 297 -16.23 22.60 -2.27
C TYR A 297 -16.15 23.69 -3.36
N GLU A 298 -14.95 24.18 -3.67
CA GLU A 298 -14.73 25.20 -4.69
C GLU A 298 -15.10 24.71 -6.10
N SER A 299 -14.87 23.43 -6.39
CA SER A 299 -15.28 22.83 -7.67
C SER A 299 -16.80 22.81 -7.85
N THR A 300 -17.59 22.58 -6.79
CA THR A 300 -19.06 22.69 -6.87
C THR A 300 -19.58 24.10 -7.15
N HIS A 301 -18.71 25.11 -7.06
CA HIS A 301 -19.00 26.51 -7.38
C HIS A 301 -18.26 26.96 -8.65
N GLU A 302 -17.81 26.01 -9.48
CA GLU A 302 -17.13 26.25 -10.77
C GLU A 302 -15.81 27.04 -10.66
N ASN A 303 -15.20 27.08 -9.47
CA ASN A 303 -13.96 27.83 -9.23
C ASN A 303 -12.70 27.03 -9.61
N VAL A 304 -12.77 25.69 -9.62
CA VAL A 304 -11.65 24.79 -9.93
C VAL A 304 -12.12 23.49 -10.60
N GLU A 305 -11.23 22.90 -11.40
CA GLU A 305 -11.47 21.62 -12.07
C GLU A 305 -11.07 20.40 -11.23
N ILE A 306 -11.59 19.24 -11.62
CA ILE A 306 -11.27 17.93 -11.03
C ILE A 306 -10.78 16.99 -12.12
N GLU A 307 -9.63 16.37 -11.90
CA GLU A 307 -9.12 15.34 -12.79
C GLU A 307 -9.73 13.97 -12.43
N LYS A 308 -10.19 13.27 -13.47
CA LYS A 308 -10.68 11.89 -13.40
C LYS A 308 -10.10 11.10 -14.56
N ASP A 309 -9.46 9.98 -14.24
CA ASP A 309 -9.02 9.03 -15.25
C ASP A 309 -10.20 8.19 -15.77
N ASN A 310 -10.12 7.76 -17.03
CA ASN A 310 -11.02 6.74 -17.56
C ASN A 310 -10.86 5.43 -16.78
N ILE A 311 -11.99 4.77 -16.46
CA ILE A 311 -12.04 3.50 -15.73
C ILE A 311 -11.10 2.43 -16.28
N PHE A 312 -10.87 2.35 -17.60
CA PHE A 312 -9.92 1.38 -18.17
C PHE A 312 -8.47 1.68 -17.77
N LYS A 313 -8.07 2.96 -17.75
CA LYS A 313 -6.73 3.39 -17.31
C LYS A 313 -6.55 3.12 -15.82
N VAL A 314 -7.58 3.41 -15.03
CA VAL A 314 -7.60 3.10 -13.59
C VAL A 314 -7.41 1.61 -13.38
N LEU A 315 -8.29 0.76 -13.93
CA LEU A 315 -8.24 -0.70 -13.80
C LEU A 315 -6.89 -1.27 -14.25
N PHE A 316 -6.37 -0.82 -15.39
CA PHE A 316 -5.06 -1.23 -15.87
C PHE A 316 -3.96 -0.89 -14.86
N SER A 317 -3.98 0.31 -14.28
CA SER A 317 -3.00 0.71 -13.26
C SER A 317 -3.03 -0.16 -12.01
N TYR A 318 -4.22 -0.61 -11.57
CA TYR A 318 -4.36 -1.57 -10.45
C TYR A 318 -3.89 -2.98 -10.80
N LEU A 319 -3.96 -3.38 -12.08
CA LEU A 319 -3.44 -4.67 -12.53
C LEU A 319 -1.91 -4.67 -12.70
N THR A 320 -1.30 -3.51 -12.93
CA THR A 320 0.14 -3.39 -13.18
C THR A 320 0.96 -2.88 -12.01
N LYS A 321 0.40 -2.04 -11.13
CA LYS A 321 1.09 -1.49 -9.95
C LYS A 321 0.76 -2.32 -8.71
N ARG A 322 1.79 -2.90 -8.09
CA ARG A 322 1.68 -3.76 -6.90
C ARG A 322 1.01 -3.03 -5.72
N GLU A 323 1.45 -1.81 -5.44
CA GLU A 323 1.00 -1.02 -4.28
C GLU A 323 -0.49 -0.68 -4.38
N LYS A 324 -0.96 -0.35 -5.60
CA LYS A 324 -2.38 -0.14 -5.88
C LYS A 324 -3.19 -1.41 -5.63
N LEU A 325 -2.72 -2.56 -6.13
CA LEU A 325 -3.42 -3.83 -5.96
C LEU A 325 -3.49 -4.28 -4.49
N GLU A 326 -2.39 -4.13 -3.74
CA GLU A 326 -2.34 -4.38 -2.30
C GLU A 326 -3.35 -3.49 -1.55
N SER A 327 -3.51 -2.22 -1.95
CA SER A 327 -4.46 -1.29 -1.32
C SER A 327 -5.92 -1.74 -1.45
N VAL A 328 -6.33 -2.22 -2.63
CA VAL A 328 -7.71 -2.70 -2.87
C VAL A 328 -8.02 -3.88 -1.96
N ILE A 329 -7.11 -4.85 -1.89
CA ILE A 329 -7.42 -6.10 -1.23
C ILE A 329 -7.36 -5.97 0.29
N THR A 330 -6.45 -5.13 0.79
CA THR A 330 -6.44 -4.74 2.21
C THR A 330 -7.81 -4.16 2.62
N ILE A 331 -8.40 -3.31 1.77
CA ILE A 331 -9.69 -2.66 2.05
C ILE A 331 -10.86 -3.64 1.95
N LEU A 332 -10.83 -4.58 1.01
CA LEU A 332 -11.89 -5.57 0.84
C LEU A 332 -11.96 -6.58 1.99
N GLY A 333 -10.91 -6.73 2.78
CA GLY A 333 -10.87 -7.60 3.96
C GLY A 333 -11.34 -9.02 3.63
N ILE A 334 -12.42 -9.47 4.28
CA ILE A 334 -12.98 -10.81 4.08
C ILE A 334 -13.51 -11.06 2.66
N TRP A 335 -13.87 -10.01 1.92
CA TRP A 335 -14.34 -10.11 0.53
C TRP A 335 -13.22 -10.14 -0.49
N GLY A 336 -11.97 -9.85 -0.07
CA GLY A 336 -10.79 -9.83 -0.93
C GLY A 336 -10.64 -11.07 -1.82
N PRO A 337 -10.75 -12.30 -1.27
CA PRO A 337 -10.65 -13.52 -2.07
C PRO A 337 -11.70 -13.63 -3.17
N LEU A 338 -12.95 -13.27 -2.89
CA LEU A 338 -14.04 -13.37 -3.86
C LEU A 338 -13.82 -12.41 -5.03
N VAL A 339 -13.45 -11.15 -4.75
CA VAL A 339 -13.16 -10.15 -5.78
C VAL A 339 -11.97 -10.57 -6.63
N TYR A 340 -10.91 -11.08 -5.99
CA TYR A 340 -9.75 -11.63 -6.68
C TYR A 340 -10.13 -12.76 -7.66
N ILE A 341 -10.97 -13.71 -7.21
CA ILE A 341 -11.46 -14.81 -8.05
C ILE A 341 -12.23 -14.26 -9.27
N ILE A 342 -13.10 -13.27 -9.08
CA ILE A 342 -13.83 -12.61 -10.16
C ILE A 342 -12.87 -11.94 -11.16
N ILE A 343 -11.87 -11.19 -10.69
CA ILE A 343 -10.85 -10.57 -11.54
C ILE A 343 -10.10 -11.63 -12.35
N TYR A 344 -9.70 -12.74 -11.70
CA TYR A 344 -9.00 -13.82 -12.38
C TYR A 344 -9.84 -14.46 -13.48
N ILE A 345 -11.13 -14.68 -13.23
CA ILE A 345 -12.09 -15.18 -14.22
C ILE A 345 -12.14 -14.23 -15.43
N LEU A 346 -12.31 -12.92 -15.21
CA LEU A 346 -12.36 -11.92 -16.27
C LEU A 346 -11.07 -11.86 -17.10
N VAL A 347 -9.91 -11.89 -16.45
CA VAL A 347 -8.60 -11.93 -17.12
C VAL A 347 -8.44 -13.21 -17.96
N THR A 348 -8.92 -14.34 -17.46
CA THR A 348 -8.87 -15.62 -18.17
C THR A 348 -9.78 -15.65 -19.39
N ILE A 349 -10.98 -15.04 -19.31
CA ILE A 349 -11.93 -14.95 -20.41
C ILE A 349 -11.41 -14.01 -21.50
N THR A 350 -10.84 -12.87 -21.12
CA THR A 350 -10.33 -11.86 -22.07
C THR A 350 -9.03 -12.25 -22.77
N MET A 351 -8.51 -13.45 -22.53
CA MET A 351 -7.23 -13.95 -23.03
C MET A 351 -6.01 -13.09 -22.64
N LEU A 352 -6.16 -12.21 -21.64
CA LEU A 352 -5.07 -11.42 -21.09
C LEU A 352 -4.08 -12.34 -20.34
N SER A 353 -2.86 -11.85 -20.15
CA SER A 353 -1.86 -12.60 -19.39
C SER A 353 -2.31 -12.77 -17.94
N ALA A 354 -2.46 -14.02 -17.49
CA ALA A 354 -2.85 -14.34 -16.12
C ALA A 354 -1.67 -14.26 -15.12
N LEU A 355 -0.44 -14.10 -15.60
CA LEU A 355 0.77 -14.11 -14.76
C LEU A 355 0.78 -12.97 -13.70
N PRO A 356 0.47 -11.70 -14.03
CA PRO A 356 0.43 -10.62 -13.05
C PRO A 356 -0.57 -10.91 -11.91
N VAL A 357 -1.79 -11.37 -12.27
CA VAL A 357 -2.84 -11.70 -11.29
C VAL A 357 -2.47 -12.94 -10.47
N THR A 358 -1.74 -13.88 -11.05
CA THR A 358 -1.21 -15.06 -10.34
C THR A 358 -0.18 -14.65 -9.28
N ILE A 359 0.81 -13.84 -9.65
CA ILE A 359 1.84 -13.33 -8.73
C ILE A 359 1.21 -12.52 -7.60
N ALA A 360 0.26 -11.65 -7.96
CA ALA A 360 -0.51 -10.86 -7.01
C ALA A 360 -1.13 -11.72 -5.90
N SER A 361 -1.76 -12.84 -6.26
CA SER A 361 -2.38 -13.74 -5.28
C SER A 361 -1.45 -14.15 -4.14
N GLY A 362 -0.20 -14.46 -4.48
CA GLY A 362 0.81 -14.86 -3.49
C GLY A 362 1.14 -13.71 -2.56
N ILE A 363 1.39 -12.53 -3.14
CA ILE A 363 1.71 -11.31 -2.40
C ILE A 363 0.60 -10.97 -1.39
N ILE A 364 -0.65 -11.12 -1.81
CA ILE A 364 -1.81 -10.64 -1.09
C ILE A 364 -2.31 -11.64 -0.06
N PHE A 365 -2.51 -12.89 -0.46
CA PHE A 365 -3.12 -13.93 0.38
C PHE A 365 -2.08 -14.87 1.01
N GLY A 366 -0.80 -14.64 0.72
CA GLY A 366 0.29 -15.48 1.16
C GLY A 366 0.49 -16.73 0.30
N PRO A 367 1.55 -17.51 0.59
CA PRO A 367 2.03 -18.57 -0.28
C PRO A 367 1.08 -19.78 -0.40
N ILE A 368 0.21 -20.01 0.58
CA ILE A 368 -0.74 -21.14 0.57
C ILE A 368 -2.12 -20.70 0.08
N MET A 369 -2.74 -19.72 0.75
CA MET A 369 -4.09 -19.29 0.37
C MET A 369 -4.12 -18.61 -1.00
N GLY A 370 -3.04 -17.95 -1.40
CA GLY A 370 -2.89 -17.47 -2.77
C GLY A 370 -3.00 -18.61 -3.79
N VAL A 371 -2.44 -19.79 -3.52
CA VAL A 371 -2.52 -20.94 -4.45
C VAL A 371 -3.96 -21.41 -4.56
N VAL A 372 -4.65 -21.52 -3.42
CA VAL A 372 -6.05 -21.95 -3.35
C VAL A 372 -6.94 -21.00 -4.15
N TYR A 373 -6.88 -19.68 -3.91
CA TYR A 373 -7.73 -18.72 -4.61
C TYR A 373 -7.38 -18.61 -6.10
N THR A 374 -6.09 -18.70 -6.45
CA THR A 374 -5.67 -18.74 -7.86
C THR A 374 -6.20 -19.99 -8.56
N ALA A 375 -6.17 -21.15 -7.91
CA ALA A 375 -6.68 -22.39 -8.47
C ALA A 375 -8.18 -22.33 -8.76
N ILE A 376 -8.95 -21.76 -7.82
CA ILE A 376 -10.40 -21.56 -7.99
C ILE A 376 -10.66 -20.58 -9.15
N GLY A 377 -10.01 -19.42 -9.14
CA GLY A 377 -10.17 -18.41 -10.21
C GLY A 377 -9.77 -18.92 -11.59
N ALA A 378 -8.62 -19.61 -11.68
CA ALA A 378 -8.14 -20.19 -12.92
C ALA A 378 -9.05 -21.31 -13.41
N GLY A 379 -9.49 -22.21 -12.53
CA GLY A 379 -10.39 -23.31 -12.84
C GLY A 379 -11.76 -22.84 -13.34
N LEU A 380 -12.36 -21.85 -12.67
CA LEU A 380 -13.62 -21.24 -13.12
C LEU A 380 -13.44 -20.48 -14.44
N GLY A 381 -12.36 -19.71 -14.56
CA GLY A 381 -12.05 -18.93 -15.76
C GLY A 381 -11.84 -19.81 -17.00
N LEU A 382 -11.01 -20.85 -16.90
CA LEU A 382 -10.76 -21.76 -18.03
C LEU A 382 -12.03 -22.51 -18.43
N SER A 383 -12.87 -22.88 -17.46
CA SER A 383 -14.13 -23.57 -17.71
C SER A 383 -15.14 -22.68 -18.42
N LEU A 384 -15.22 -21.41 -18.02
CA LEU A 384 -16.09 -20.44 -18.69
C LEU A 384 -15.60 -20.11 -20.10
N SER A 385 -14.30 -19.90 -20.31
CA SER A 385 -13.72 -19.71 -21.65
C SER A 385 -14.01 -20.89 -22.59
N PHE A 386 -13.94 -22.12 -22.07
CA PHE A 386 -14.30 -23.33 -22.82
C PHE A 386 -15.77 -23.36 -23.22
N LEU A 387 -16.68 -23.03 -22.29
CA LEU A 387 -18.13 -22.99 -22.55
C LEU A 387 -18.47 -21.90 -23.57
N ILE A 388 -17.85 -20.72 -23.45
CA ILE A 388 -18.00 -19.63 -24.43
C ILE A 388 -17.55 -20.11 -25.81
N ALA A 389 -16.38 -20.74 -25.91
CA ALA A 389 -15.88 -21.28 -27.19
C ALA A 389 -16.80 -22.35 -27.78
N ARG A 390 -17.37 -23.23 -26.94
CA ARG A 390 -18.19 -24.36 -27.38
C ARG A 390 -19.58 -23.95 -27.85
N TYR A 391 -20.22 -23.01 -27.15
CA TYR A 391 -21.65 -22.72 -27.34
C TYR A 391 -21.93 -21.32 -27.89
N VAL A 392 -21.08 -20.33 -27.62
CA VAL A 392 -21.36 -18.92 -27.96
C VAL A 392 -20.53 -18.47 -29.15
N ALA A 393 -19.21 -18.67 -29.10
CA ALA A 393 -18.26 -18.11 -30.04
C ALA A 393 -17.70 -19.15 -31.04
N ARG A 394 -18.31 -20.34 -31.14
CA ARG A 394 -17.76 -21.49 -31.88
C ARG A 394 -17.33 -21.12 -33.30
N GLY A 395 -18.24 -20.53 -34.09
CA GLY A 395 -17.95 -20.15 -35.47
C GLY A 395 -16.82 -19.12 -35.61
N THR A 396 -16.75 -18.14 -34.71
CA THR A 396 -15.69 -17.11 -34.72
C THR A 396 -14.32 -17.70 -34.37
N ILE A 397 -14.26 -18.56 -33.35
CA ILE A 397 -13.02 -19.22 -32.94
C ILE A 397 -12.58 -20.23 -34.01
N GLU A 398 -13.51 -20.99 -34.59
CA GLU A 398 -13.24 -21.95 -35.66
C GLU A 398 -12.72 -21.26 -36.93
N LYS A 399 -13.31 -20.14 -37.34
CA LYS A 399 -12.79 -19.33 -38.46
C LYS A 399 -11.35 -18.86 -38.23
N LYS A 400 -11.01 -18.50 -36.99
CA LYS A 400 -9.68 -17.95 -36.64
C LYS A 400 -8.62 -19.04 -36.40
N PHE A 401 -8.99 -20.18 -35.82
CA PHE A 401 -8.05 -21.19 -35.34
C PHE A 401 -8.26 -22.60 -35.92
N GLY A 402 -9.44 -22.91 -36.47
CA GLY A 402 -9.83 -24.27 -36.90
C GLY A 402 -9.00 -24.86 -38.03
N ASN A 403 -8.39 -24.01 -38.88
CA ASN A 403 -7.51 -24.47 -39.96
C ASN A 403 -6.02 -24.50 -39.57
N THR A 404 -5.66 -24.13 -38.35
CA THR A 404 -4.26 -24.14 -37.92
C THR A 404 -3.76 -25.58 -37.72
N ALA A 405 -2.51 -25.85 -38.10
CA ALA A 405 -1.88 -27.16 -37.90
C ALA A 405 -1.85 -27.55 -36.41
N ILE A 406 -1.78 -26.57 -35.52
CA ILE A 406 -1.82 -26.75 -34.07
C ILE A 406 -3.19 -27.25 -33.62
N PHE A 407 -4.28 -26.63 -34.10
CA PHE A 407 -5.65 -27.07 -33.78
C PHE A 407 -5.88 -28.51 -34.21
N LYS A 408 -5.54 -28.86 -35.47
CA LYS A 408 -5.73 -30.21 -36.01
C LYS A 408 -5.00 -31.26 -35.16
N LYS A 409 -3.73 -31.00 -34.79
CA LYS A 409 -2.96 -31.89 -33.91
C LYS A 409 -3.58 -32.05 -32.52
N ILE A 410 -4.13 -30.97 -31.94
CA ILE A 410 -4.79 -31.04 -30.64
C ILE A 410 -6.10 -31.81 -30.75
N ASP A 411 -6.93 -31.57 -31.77
CA ASP A 411 -8.20 -32.27 -31.97
C ASP A 411 -8.01 -33.78 -32.23
N GLU A 412 -7.08 -34.13 -33.13
CA GLU A 412 -6.68 -35.53 -33.39
C GLU A 412 -6.11 -36.19 -32.14
N GLY A 413 -5.23 -35.50 -31.43
CA GLY A 413 -4.67 -35.99 -30.18
C GLY A 413 -5.74 -36.20 -29.11
N VAL A 414 -6.71 -35.29 -29.00
CA VAL A 414 -7.81 -35.38 -28.04
C VAL A 414 -8.72 -36.57 -28.36
N LYS A 415 -8.96 -36.86 -29.63
CA LYS A 415 -9.73 -38.04 -30.07
C LYS A 415 -9.04 -39.36 -29.69
N LYS A 416 -7.70 -39.40 -29.70
CA LYS A 416 -6.93 -40.60 -29.35
C LYS A 416 -6.77 -40.77 -27.83
N ASP A 417 -6.33 -39.71 -27.14
CA ASP A 417 -6.01 -39.76 -25.72
C ASP A 417 -6.19 -38.38 -25.04
N GLY A 418 -7.46 -37.97 -24.88
CA GLY A 418 -7.86 -36.63 -24.44
C GLY A 418 -7.27 -36.15 -23.12
N TRP A 419 -7.17 -37.03 -22.11
CA TRP A 419 -6.60 -36.65 -20.82
C TRP A 419 -5.09 -36.40 -20.92
N PHE A 420 -4.37 -37.21 -21.71
CA PHE A 420 -2.92 -37.14 -21.84
C PHE A 420 -2.48 -35.91 -22.62
N ILE A 421 -3.16 -35.60 -23.72
CA ILE A 421 -2.90 -34.38 -24.50
C ILE A 421 -3.18 -33.12 -23.67
N LEU A 422 -4.26 -33.12 -22.90
CA LEU A 422 -4.55 -32.02 -21.99
C LEU A 422 -3.46 -31.87 -20.92
N ALA A 423 -3.05 -32.97 -20.28
CA ALA A 423 -1.98 -32.96 -19.28
C ALA A 423 -0.67 -32.38 -19.84
N ILE A 424 -0.23 -32.85 -21.01
CA ILE A 424 1.00 -32.36 -21.66
C ILE A 424 0.94 -30.87 -21.90
N THR A 425 -0.13 -30.41 -22.55
CA THR A 425 -0.18 -29.02 -23.01
C THR A 425 -0.40 -28.03 -21.86
N ARG A 426 -0.88 -28.49 -20.69
CA ARG A 426 -0.93 -27.68 -19.46
C ARG A 426 0.40 -27.65 -18.72
N LEU A 427 1.12 -28.76 -18.67
CA LEU A 427 2.44 -28.85 -18.03
C LEU A 427 3.56 -28.23 -18.88
N ILE A 428 3.43 -28.29 -20.20
CA ILE A 428 4.33 -27.72 -21.19
C ILE A 428 3.49 -26.82 -22.10
N PRO A 429 3.24 -25.56 -21.71
CA PRO A 429 2.46 -24.65 -22.53
C PRO A 429 3.25 -24.28 -23.78
N ILE A 430 2.95 -24.95 -24.90
CA ILE A 430 3.55 -24.70 -26.22
C ILE A 430 2.97 -23.42 -26.86
N PHE A 431 1.84 -22.93 -26.36
CA PHE A 431 1.11 -21.77 -26.88
C PHE A 431 0.41 -21.00 -25.75
N PRO A 432 -0.03 -19.75 -25.98
CA PRO A 432 -0.57 -18.89 -24.93
C PRO A 432 -1.79 -19.49 -24.21
N PHE A 433 -1.79 -19.42 -22.87
CA PHE A 433 -2.82 -19.98 -21.99
C PHE A 433 -4.24 -19.56 -22.36
N GLY A 434 -4.46 -18.28 -22.67
CA GLY A 434 -5.76 -17.75 -23.06
C GLY A 434 -6.31 -18.44 -24.31
N ILE A 435 -5.50 -18.56 -25.37
CA ILE A 435 -5.89 -19.21 -26.64
C ILE A 435 -6.22 -20.69 -26.40
N GLN A 436 -5.43 -21.36 -25.57
CA GLN A 436 -5.63 -22.76 -25.24
C GLN A 436 -7.01 -23.05 -24.67
N ASN A 437 -7.52 -22.16 -23.80
CA ASN A 437 -8.82 -22.38 -23.18
C ASN A 437 -9.95 -22.44 -24.22
N TYR A 438 -9.88 -21.60 -25.25
CA TYR A 438 -10.88 -21.56 -26.32
C TYR A 438 -10.70 -22.68 -27.34
N VAL A 439 -9.46 -23.03 -27.68
CA VAL A 439 -9.16 -24.12 -28.62
C VAL A 439 -9.74 -25.46 -28.14
N TYR A 440 -9.61 -25.78 -26.86
CA TYR A 440 -10.18 -27.00 -26.30
C TYR A 440 -11.73 -27.03 -26.35
N GLY A 441 -12.39 -25.88 -26.35
CA GLY A 441 -13.85 -25.82 -26.48
C GLY A 441 -14.36 -26.29 -27.84
N LEU A 442 -13.52 -26.23 -28.88
CA LEU A 442 -13.82 -26.70 -30.23
C LEU A 442 -13.59 -28.21 -30.43
N THR A 443 -12.83 -28.87 -29.53
CA THR A 443 -12.52 -30.31 -29.67
C THR A 443 -13.61 -31.19 -29.07
N SER A 444 -13.48 -32.51 -29.21
CA SER A 444 -14.43 -33.50 -28.67
C SER A 444 -14.34 -33.76 -27.16
N ILE A 445 -13.40 -33.14 -26.43
CA ILE A 445 -13.22 -33.41 -24.99
C ILE A 445 -14.47 -33.02 -24.17
N GLY A 446 -14.82 -33.83 -23.16
CA GLY A 446 -15.93 -33.51 -22.25
C GLY A 446 -15.62 -32.31 -21.34
N PHE A 447 -16.65 -31.54 -20.97
CA PHE A 447 -16.50 -30.36 -20.11
C PHE A 447 -15.89 -30.70 -18.74
N VAL A 448 -16.43 -31.72 -18.05
CA VAL A 448 -15.96 -32.13 -16.71
C VAL A 448 -14.49 -32.56 -16.77
N GLN A 449 -14.16 -33.39 -17.76
CA GLN A 449 -12.80 -33.86 -17.99
C GLN A 449 -11.85 -32.69 -18.26
N TYR A 450 -12.23 -31.75 -19.14
CA TYR A 450 -11.44 -30.57 -19.42
C TYR A 450 -11.24 -29.69 -18.18
N SER A 451 -12.32 -29.38 -17.45
CA SER A 451 -12.33 -28.49 -16.28
C SER A 451 -11.43 -29.02 -15.17
N LEU A 452 -11.68 -30.26 -14.73
CA LEU A 452 -10.95 -30.85 -13.60
C LEU A 452 -9.48 -31.07 -13.93
N LEU A 453 -9.18 -31.71 -15.07
CA LEU A 453 -7.81 -32.01 -15.44
C LEU A 453 -7.02 -30.74 -15.74
N SER A 454 -7.61 -29.74 -16.41
CA SER A 454 -6.92 -28.47 -16.62
C SER A 454 -6.54 -27.82 -15.30
N THR A 455 -7.48 -27.77 -14.35
CA THR A 455 -7.22 -27.17 -13.02
C THR A 455 -6.11 -27.93 -12.30
N ILE A 456 -6.13 -29.27 -12.32
CA ILE A 456 -5.11 -30.10 -11.69
C ILE A 456 -3.72 -29.91 -12.34
N PHE A 457 -3.64 -29.87 -13.66
CA PHE A 457 -2.34 -29.83 -14.35
C PHE A 457 -1.71 -28.44 -14.41
N ILE A 458 -2.48 -27.36 -14.22
CA ILE A 458 -1.90 -26.00 -14.07
C ILE A 458 -1.41 -25.72 -12.65
N LEU A 459 -1.95 -26.45 -11.65
CA LEU A 459 -1.68 -26.19 -10.23
C LEU A 459 -0.21 -26.21 -9.86
N PRO A 460 0.61 -27.21 -10.26
CA PRO A 460 2.01 -27.27 -9.85
C PRO A 460 2.82 -26.04 -10.34
N GLY A 461 2.65 -25.66 -11.61
CA GLY A 461 3.32 -24.48 -12.17
C GLY A 461 2.86 -23.19 -11.51
N THR A 462 1.55 -23.05 -11.31
CA THR A 462 0.94 -21.92 -10.60
C THR A 462 1.47 -21.81 -9.17
N SER A 463 1.61 -22.95 -8.48
CA SER A 463 2.03 -23.02 -7.09
C SER A 463 3.43 -22.46 -6.90
N VAL A 464 4.36 -22.74 -7.82
CA VAL A 464 5.73 -22.20 -7.80
C VAL A 464 5.71 -20.68 -7.79
N PHE A 465 5.01 -20.04 -8.72
CA PHE A 465 4.97 -18.57 -8.82
C PHE A 465 4.30 -17.93 -7.61
N VAL A 466 3.17 -18.47 -7.18
CA VAL A 466 2.38 -17.92 -6.07
C VAL A 466 3.10 -18.10 -4.73
N MET A 467 3.67 -19.28 -4.47
CA MET A 467 4.40 -19.57 -3.24
C MET A 467 5.64 -18.67 -3.13
N LEU A 468 6.42 -18.53 -4.20
CA LEU A 468 7.58 -17.65 -4.19
C LEU A 468 7.15 -16.19 -3.95
N ALA A 469 6.17 -15.70 -4.70
CA ALA A 469 5.69 -14.32 -4.56
C ALA A 469 5.19 -14.03 -3.14
N GLY A 470 4.39 -14.92 -2.55
CA GLY A 470 3.90 -14.76 -1.18
C GLY A 470 4.97 -14.91 -0.12
N ALA A 471 5.95 -15.79 -0.34
CA ALA A 471 7.05 -15.95 0.59
C ALA A 471 7.93 -14.68 0.63
N PHE A 472 8.29 -14.13 -0.53
CA PHE A 472 9.02 -12.86 -0.61
C PHE A 472 8.24 -11.67 -0.05
N ALA A 473 6.92 -11.61 -0.29
CA ALA A 473 6.08 -10.54 0.24
C ALA A 473 5.97 -10.56 1.77
N SER A 474 6.12 -11.73 2.41
CA SER A 474 6.07 -11.83 3.86
C SER A 474 7.18 -11.03 4.54
N GLY A 475 8.37 -10.99 3.93
CA GLY A 475 9.59 -10.43 4.51
C GLY A 475 10.23 -11.33 5.58
N ASP A 476 9.63 -12.48 5.88
CA ASP A 476 10.16 -13.45 6.83
C ASP A 476 11.14 -14.40 6.15
N LYS A 477 12.41 -14.35 6.56
CA LYS A 477 13.50 -15.15 5.98
C LYS A 477 13.24 -16.66 6.08
N THR A 478 12.62 -17.14 7.16
CA THR A 478 12.28 -18.55 7.37
C THR A 478 11.19 -19.00 6.40
N VAL A 479 10.17 -18.15 6.23
CA VAL A 479 9.08 -18.39 5.26
C VAL A 479 9.63 -18.39 3.84
N VAL A 480 10.47 -17.41 3.48
CA VAL A 480 11.15 -17.33 2.18
C VAL A 480 11.92 -18.62 1.89
N LEU A 481 12.76 -19.08 2.82
CA LEU A 481 13.55 -20.30 2.63
C LEU A 481 12.67 -21.54 2.45
N ARG A 482 11.70 -21.75 3.34
CA ARG A 482 10.81 -22.91 3.32
C ARG A 482 10.07 -23.03 1.98
N TYR A 483 9.47 -21.94 1.52
CA TYR A 483 8.69 -21.96 0.28
C TYR A 483 9.57 -21.94 -0.98
N SER A 484 10.80 -21.41 -0.91
CA SER A 484 11.76 -21.52 -2.01
C SER A 484 12.24 -22.96 -2.23
N ILE A 485 12.49 -23.70 -1.14
CA ILE A 485 12.82 -25.14 -1.21
C ILE A 485 11.63 -25.90 -1.81
N LEU A 486 10.42 -25.68 -1.29
CA LEU A 486 9.22 -26.36 -1.77
C LEU A 486 8.95 -26.07 -3.26
N ALA A 487 9.03 -24.80 -3.67
CA ALA A 487 8.88 -24.39 -5.06
C ALA A 487 9.93 -25.05 -5.97
N SER A 488 11.18 -25.15 -5.50
CA SER A 488 12.26 -25.82 -6.23
C SER A 488 12.01 -27.31 -6.40
N LEU A 489 11.50 -27.98 -5.36
CA LEU A 489 11.11 -29.40 -5.42
C LEU A 489 9.96 -29.63 -6.40
N ILE A 490 8.93 -28.79 -6.37
CA ILE A 490 7.81 -28.85 -7.32
C ILE A 490 8.31 -28.65 -8.75
N PHE A 491 9.16 -27.64 -8.97
CA PHE A 491 9.74 -27.35 -10.29
C PHE A 491 10.60 -28.51 -10.80
N MET A 492 11.41 -29.12 -9.93
CA MET A 492 12.20 -30.30 -10.28
C MET A 492 11.30 -31.49 -10.63
N GLY A 493 10.24 -31.73 -9.86
CA GLY A 493 9.23 -32.74 -10.15
C GLY A 493 8.57 -32.52 -11.52
N LEU A 494 8.17 -31.29 -11.83
CA LEU A 494 7.64 -30.90 -13.14
C LEU A 494 8.64 -31.21 -14.28
N MET A 495 9.92 -30.89 -14.11
CA MET A 495 10.95 -31.19 -15.11
C MET A 495 11.14 -32.70 -15.33
N ILE A 496 11.02 -33.52 -14.29
CA ILE A 496 11.12 -34.98 -14.40
C ILE A 496 9.88 -35.53 -15.10
N ILE A 497 8.68 -35.13 -14.66
CA ILE A 497 7.40 -35.57 -15.24
C ILE A 497 7.34 -35.23 -16.72
N THR A 498 7.68 -34.00 -17.09
CA THR A 498 7.69 -33.57 -18.50
C THR A 498 8.67 -34.37 -19.36
N LYS A 499 9.84 -34.74 -18.84
CA LYS A 499 10.78 -35.63 -19.53
C LYS A 499 10.23 -37.05 -19.70
N ILE A 500 9.63 -37.62 -18.66
CA ILE A 500 9.03 -38.97 -18.71
C ILE A 500 7.90 -38.99 -19.74
N ILE A 501 7.03 -38.00 -19.70
CA ILE A 501 5.90 -37.84 -20.61
C ILE A 501 6.39 -37.70 -22.06
N LYS A 502 7.39 -36.84 -22.31
CA LYS A 502 7.99 -36.68 -23.64
C LYS A 502 8.60 -37.99 -24.15
N LYS A 503 9.36 -38.70 -23.31
CA LYS A 503 9.94 -40.00 -23.66
C LYS A 503 8.86 -41.01 -24.05
N LYS A 504 7.76 -41.09 -23.29
CA LYS A 504 6.63 -41.99 -23.58
C LYS A 504 5.91 -41.61 -24.87
N TRP A 505 5.71 -40.32 -25.12
CA TRP A 505 5.11 -39.81 -26.35
C TRP A 505 5.96 -40.13 -27.59
N ASP A 506 7.28 -39.90 -27.51
CA ASP A 506 8.21 -40.18 -28.61
C ASP A 506 8.29 -41.69 -28.90
N LEU A 507 8.13 -42.55 -27.89
CA LEU A 507 8.05 -44.01 -28.05
C LEU A 507 6.75 -44.46 -28.73
N ASN A 508 5.63 -43.83 -28.42
CA ASN A 508 4.31 -44.20 -28.95
C ASN A 508 4.01 -43.69 -30.36
N ASN A 509 4.81 -42.75 -30.89
CA ASN A 509 4.66 -42.18 -32.24
C ASN A 509 5.85 -42.50 -33.17
N LYS A 510 6.72 -43.45 -32.78
CA LYS A 510 7.80 -44.00 -33.62
C LYS A 510 7.41 -45.28 -34.37
N ASN A 511 6.18 -45.75 -34.17
CA ASN A 511 5.48 -46.75 -34.98
C ASN A 511 4.29 -46.06 -35.65
#